data_AF-A0A355B9W7-F1
#
_entry.id   AF-A0A355B9W7-F1
#
_cell.length_a   1.000
_cell.length_b   1.000
_cell.length_c   1.000
_cell.angle_alpha   90.00
_cell.angle_beta   90.00
_cell.angle_gamma   90.00
#
_symmetry.space_group_name_H-M   'P 1'
#
loop_
_entity.id
_entity.type
_entity.pdbx_description
1 polymer ?
#
loop_
_entity_poly.entity_id
_entity_poly.type
_entity_poly.pdbx_seq_one_letter_code
_entity_poly.pdbx_strand_id
1 'polypeptide(L)'
;MVGQDREGVVLWKKSLIKESEKMKSEYIMVDSTHITSLSELLEINRVGYNPKKDFDPQIRLMYIFSSELYRPIYYKSINGNITDVKSMKLCVEEMKLKNVIYIGYKGFYRKDNLKIMDDEKLQYIIPLYRNDSLIDFNPLMQGNFKKDISYFLYQKR
;
A
#
# COMPACT_ATOMS: atom_id res chain seq x y z
N MET A 1 -10.37 -0.21 -27.07
CA MET A 1 -10.22 -1.41 -26.21
C MET A 1 -10.50 -1.00 -24.77
N VAL A 2 -11.18 -1.81 -23.96
CA VAL A 2 -11.46 -1.48 -22.55
C VAL A 2 -10.13 -1.30 -21.80
N GLY A 3 -9.89 -0.13 -21.21
CA GLY A 3 -8.65 0.19 -20.49
C GLY A 3 -7.55 0.91 -21.29
N GLN A 4 -7.77 1.26 -22.57
CA GLN A 4 -6.80 2.04 -23.36
C GLN A 4 -6.83 3.54 -23.06
N ASP A 5 -8.00 4.11 -22.74
CA ASP A 5 -8.13 5.53 -22.39
C ASP A 5 -7.75 5.77 -20.92
N ARG A 6 -6.45 5.68 -20.64
CA ARG A 6 -5.90 5.91 -19.30
C ARG A 6 -6.16 7.35 -18.84
N GLU A 7 -6.03 8.30 -19.74
CA GLU A 7 -6.16 9.72 -19.41
C GLU A 7 -7.61 10.06 -19.03
N GLY A 8 -8.60 9.60 -19.82
CA GLY A 8 -10.01 9.76 -19.51
C GLY A 8 -10.42 9.11 -18.19
N VAL A 9 -9.91 7.91 -17.90
CA VAL A 9 -10.15 7.24 -16.60
C VAL A 9 -9.54 8.02 -15.43
N VAL A 10 -8.32 8.53 -15.58
CA VAL A 10 -7.67 9.35 -14.55
C VAL A 10 -8.43 10.67 -14.34
N LEU A 11 -8.87 11.32 -15.42
CA LEU A 11 -9.68 12.54 -15.36
C LEU A 11 -11.02 12.31 -14.67
N TRP A 12 -11.73 11.24 -15.03
CA TRP A 12 -12.97 10.85 -14.35
C TRP A 12 -12.75 10.59 -12.86
N LYS A 13 -11.71 9.84 -12.47
CA LYS A 13 -11.38 9.61 -11.05
C LYS A 13 -11.05 10.90 -10.32
N LYS A 14 -10.28 11.82 -10.95
CA LYS A 14 -10.00 13.15 -10.39
C LYS A 14 -11.27 13.97 -10.19
N SER A 15 -12.27 13.84 -11.06
CA SER A 15 -13.55 14.55 -10.93
C SER A 15 -14.37 14.10 -9.72
N LEU A 16 -14.11 12.91 -9.16
CA LEU A 16 -14.78 12.41 -7.96
C LEU A 16 -14.31 13.11 -6.67
N ILE A 17 -13.20 13.85 -6.73
CA ILE A 17 -12.61 14.59 -5.60
C ILE A 17 -12.77 16.08 -5.90
N LYS A 18 -13.51 16.81 -5.06
CA LYS A 18 -13.65 18.26 -5.24
C LYS A 18 -12.32 18.94 -4.92
N GLU A 19 -12.03 20.05 -5.60
CA GLU A 19 -10.76 20.76 -5.40
C GLU A 19 -10.60 21.28 -3.95
N SER A 20 -11.71 21.63 -3.30
CA SER A 20 -11.76 21.99 -1.87
C SER A 20 -11.39 20.83 -0.93
N GLU A 21 -11.61 19.58 -1.35
CA GLU A 21 -11.29 18.38 -0.58
C GLU A 21 -9.81 18.03 -0.74
N LYS A 22 -9.20 18.27 -1.92
CA LYS A 22 -7.77 18.01 -2.15
C LYS A 22 -6.80 18.73 -1.23
N MET A 23 -7.11 19.98 -0.86
CA MET A 23 -6.21 20.76 0.00
C MET A 23 -6.31 20.38 1.47
N LYS A 24 -7.35 19.66 1.88
CA LYS A 24 -7.60 19.29 3.28
C LYS A 24 -7.40 17.81 3.56
N SER A 25 -7.56 16.96 2.56
CA SER A 25 -7.47 15.52 2.72
C SER A 25 -6.03 15.04 2.82
N GLU A 26 -5.78 14.20 3.82
CA GLU A 26 -4.63 13.30 3.83
C GLU A 26 -5.01 12.01 3.08
N TYR A 27 -4.02 11.41 2.44
CA TYR A 27 -4.25 10.23 1.62
C TYR A 27 -3.49 9.03 2.15
N ILE A 28 -4.15 7.89 2.13
CA ILE A 28 -3.58 6.61 2.52
C ILE A 28 -3.48 5.77 1.26
N MET A 29 -2.26 5.38 0.93
CA MET A 29 -2.00 4.44 -0.15
C MET A 29 -1.83 3.06 0.47
N VAL A 30 -2.76 2.16 0.18
CA VAL A 30 -2.72 0.81 0.72
C VAL A 30 -1.97 -0.09 -0.24
N ASP A 31 -1.21 -1.01 0.33
CA ASP A 31 -0.49 -1.98 -0.46
C ASP A 31 -1.37 -2.76 -1.44
N SER A 32 -0.71 -3.24 -2.50
CA SER A 32 -1.35 -3.93 -3.58
C SER A 32 -1.97 -5.27 -3.18
N THR A 33 -3.20 -5.50 -3.61
CA THR A 33 -3.89 -6.77 -3.45
C THR A 33 -3.69 -7.62 -4.70
N HIS A 34 -3.33 -8.90 -4.53
CA HIS A 34 -3.28 -9.87 -5.62
C HIS A 34 -4.68 -10.39 -5.93
N ILE A 35 -5.09 -10.23 -7.18
CA ILE A 35 -6.32 -10.83 -7.72
C ILE A 35 -5.87 -11.91 -8.71
N THR A 36 -6.12 -13.17 -8.37
CA THR A 36 -5.87 -14.30 -9.27
C THR A 36 -6.87 -14.27 -10.41
N SER A 37 -6.41 -14.42 -11.64
CA SER A 37 -7.27 -14.45 -12.82
C SER A 37 -6.78 -15.51 -13.80
N LEU A 38 -7.66 -16.45 -14.15
CA LEU A 38 -7.40 -17.49 -15.16
C LEU A 38 -7.79 -17.05 -16.58
N SER A 39 -8.12 -15.76 -16.77
CA SER A 39 -8.50 -15.26 -18.10
C SER A 39 -7.29 -15.22 -19.03
N GLU A 40 -7.34 -15.97 -20.12
CA GLU A 40 -6.31 -15.98 -21.17
C GLU A 40 -6.36 -14.75 -22.09
N LEU A 41 -7.44 -13.98 -22.03
CA LEU A 41 -7.67 -12.79 -22.87
C LEU A 41 -7.18 -11.48 -22.22
N LEU A 42 -6.72 -11.53 -20.97
CA LEU A 42 -6.20 -10.35 -20.27
C LEU A 42 -4.68 -10.27 -20.44
N GLU A 43 -4.19 -9.36 -21.29
CA GLU A 43 -2.74 -9.14 -21.49
C GLU A 43 -1.97 -8.69 -20.22
N ILE A 44 -2.71 -8.27 -19.17
CA ILE A 44 -2.15 -7.84 -17.89
C ILE A 44 -1.84 -9.02 -16.95
N ASN A 45 -2.37 -10.20 -17.24
CA ASN A 45 -2.11 -11.41 -16.46
C ASN A 45 -0.65 -11.82 -16.64
N ARG A 46 0.18 -11.58 -15.62
CA ARG A 46 1.58 -12.02 -15.61
C ARG A 46 1.86 -12.91 -14.41
N VAL A 47 2.72 -13.89 -14.63
CA VAL A 47 3.18 -14.85 -13.62
C VAL A 47 3.91 -14.07 -12.51
N GLY A 48 3.32 -14.04 -11.31
CA GLY A 48 3.86 -13.33 -10.16
C GLY A 48 4.47 -14.26 -9.11
N TYR A 49 5.44 -13.76 -8.32
CA TYR A 49 6.07 -14.53 -7.25
C TYR A 49 5.14 -14.63 -6.03
N ASN A 50 4.56 -15.81 -5.78
CA ASN A 50 3.87 -16.15 -4.53
C ASN A 50 4.78 -17.05 -3.67
N PRO A 51 4.93 -16.83 -2.35
CA PRO A 51 5.66 -17.72 -1.45
C PRO A 51 5.21 -19.20 -1.46
N LYS A 52 4.06 -19.53 -2.06
CA LYS A 52 3.60 -20.92 -2.31
C LYS A 52 4.15 -21.55 -3.61
N LYS A 53 4.92 -20.83 -4.43
CA LYS A 53 5.34 -21.23 -5.80
C LYS A 53 4.17 -21.44 -6.78
N ASP A 54 3.00 -20.87 -6.51
CA ASP A 54 1.93 -20.82 -7.50
C ASP A 54 2.28 -19.75 -8.54
N PHE A 55 2.51 -20.20 -9.77
CA PHE A 55 2.82 -19.39 -10.95
C PHE A 55 1.56 -18.85 -11.64
N ASP A 56 0.44 -18.81 -10.92
CA ASP A 56 -0.83 -18.37 -11.48
C ASP A 56 -0.74 -16.91 -11.94
N PRO A 57 -1.31 -16.57 -13.10
CA PRO A 57 -1.35 -15.19 -13.57
C PRO A 57 -2.12 -14.31 -12.59
N GLN A 58 -1.49 -13.20 -12.18
CA GLN A 58 -2.03 -12.31 -11.16
C GLN A 58 -2.14 -10.90 -11.70
N ILE A 59 -3.27 -10.26 -11.38
CA ILE A 59 -3.45 -8.83 -11.51
C ILE A 59 -3.18 -8.24 -10.14
N ARG A 60 -2.23 -7.31 -10.07
CA ARG A 60 -1.94 -6.59 -8.85
C ARG A 60 -2.76 -5.30 -8.85
N LEU A 61 -3.55 -5.06 -7.82
CA LEU A 61 -4.43 -3.88 -7.74
C LEU A 61 -4.00 -2.99 -6.58
N MET A 62 -3.72 -1.73 -6.87
CA MET A 62 -3.29 -0.75 -5.89
C MET A 62 -4.39 0.27 -5.64
N TYR A 63 -4.56 0.70 -4.40
CA TYR A 63 -5.62 1.63 -3.99
C TYR A 63 -5.07 2.86 -3.27
N ILE A 64 -5.72 4.00 -3.50
CA ILE A 64 -5.53 5.21 -2.70
C ILE A 64 -6.88 5.57 -2.09
N PHE A 65 -6.86 5.80 -0.78
CA PHE A 65 -8.00 6.22 0.03
C PHE A 65 -7.78 7.65 0.52
N SER A 66 -8.87 8.40 0.67
CA SER A 66 -8.86 9.64 1.46
C SER A 66 -9.23 9.29 2.90
N SER A 67 -8.43 9.73 3.87
CA SER A 67 -8.72 9.54 5.29
C SER A 67 -9.96 10.32 5.74
N GLU A 68 -10.23 11.45 5.09
CA GLU A 68 -11.36 12.34 5.38
C GLU A 68 -12.67 11.84 4.77
N LEU A 69 -12.62 11.34 3.52
CA LEU A 69 -13.82 10.87 2.80
C LEU A 69 -14.16 9.41 3.09
N TYR A 70 -13.31 8.68 3.82
CA TYR A 70 -13.48 7.27 4.17
C TYR A 70 -13.81 6.35 2.98
N ARG A 71 -13.28 6.66 1.79
CA ARG A 71 -13.56 5.92 0.54
C ARG A 71 -12.34 5.86 -0.38
N PRO A 72 -12.24 4.85 -1.26
CA PRO A 72 -11.20 4.82 -2.28
C PRO A 72 -11.45 5.93 -3.30
N ILE A 73 -10.39 6.63 -3.65
CA ILE A 73 -10.40 7.73 -4.63
C ILE A 73 -9.64 7.39 -5.91
N TYR A 74 -8.78 6.37 -5.85
CA TYR A 74 -8.03 5.89 -6.99
C TYR A 74 -7.77 4.39 -6.86
N TYR A 75 -7.74 3.71 -8.00
CA TYR A 75 -7.20 2.36 -8.11
C TYR A 75 -6.40 2.24 -9.39
N LYS A 76 -5.36 1.40 -9.38
CA LYS A 76 -4.56 1.09 -10.56
C LYS A 76 -4.17 -0.37 -10.60
N SER A 77 -4.44 -1.00 -11.73
CA SER A 77 -3.89 -2.32 -12.03
C SER A 77 -2.44 -2.17 -12.43
N ILE A 78 -1.56 -2.87 -11.73
CA ILE A 78 -0.12 -2.89 -11.96
C ILE A 78 0.30 -4.26 -12.47
N ASN A 79 1.30 -4.23 -13.33
CA ASN A 79 1.88 -5.44 -13.89
C ASN A 79 2.73 -6.12 -12.80
N GLY A 80 2.62 -7.44 -12.65
CA GLY A 80 3.26 -8.22 -11.60
C GLY A 80 4.79 -8.09 -11.53
N ASN A 81 5.43 -7.66 -12.63
CA ASN A 81 6.88 -7.54 -12.77
C ASN A 81 7.47 -6.17 -12.39
N ILE A 82 6.65 -5.15 -12.12
CA ILE A 82 7.14 -3.81 -11.74
C ILE A 82 7.27 -3.74 -10.22
N THR A 83 8.39 -3.21 -9.72
CA THR A 83 8.60 -2.97 -8.28
C THR A 83 7.53 -2.03 -7.73
N ASP A 84 6.90 -2.44 -6.65
CA ASP A 84 5.73 -1.76 -6.08
C ASP A 84 6.00 -0.27 -5.74
N VAL A 85 7.19 0.07 -5.24
CA VAL A 85 7.53 1.46 -4.86
C VAL A 85 7.50 2.44 -6.05
N LYS A 86 8.01 2.05 -7.22
CA LYS A 86 7.99 2.89 -8.43
C LYS A 86 6.57 3.10 -8.92
N SER A 87 5.77 2.04 -8.89
CA SER A 87 4.35 2.09 -9.23
C SER A 87 3.58 3.04 -8.31
N MET A 88 3.91 3.04 -7.01
CA MET A 88 3.29 3.91 -6.01
C MET A 88 3.54 5.38 -6.31
N LYS A 89 4.81 5.77 -6.47
CA LYS A 89 5.19 7.14 -6.83
C LYS A 89 4.42 7.64 -8.06
N LEU A 90 4.38 6.82 -9.10
CA LEU A 90 3.72 7.18 -10.34
C LEU A 90 2.19 7.39 -10.15
N CYS A 91 1.53 6.66 -9.26
CA CYS A 91 0.12 6.91 -8.94
C CYS A 91 -0.11 8.23 -8.20
N VAL A 92 0.79 8.57 -7.28
CA VAL A 92 0.76 9.84 -6.55
C VAL A 92 0.94 11.01 -7.51
N GLU A 93 1.90 10.90 -8.44
CA GLU A 93 2.17 11.89 -9.49
C GLU A 93 1.00 12.03 -10.47
N GLU A 94 0.44 10.91 -10.95
CA GLU A 94 -0.71 10.89 -11.85
C GLU A 94 -1.90 11.64 -11.25
N MET A 95 -2.17 11.43 -9.96
CA MET A 95 -3.28 12.07 -9.25
C MET A 95 -2.95 13.48 -8.71
N LYS A 96 -1.67 13.90 -8.80
CA LYS A 96 -1.15 15.16 -8.23
C LYS A 96 -1.49 15.32 -6.75
N LEU A 97 -1.42 14.23 -5.99
CA LEU A 97 -1.73 14.24 -4.56
C LEU A 97 -0.53 14.73 -3.77
N LYS A 98 -0.83 15.39 -2.65
CA LYS A 98 0.15 15.77 -1.62
C LYS A 98 -0.20 15.02 -0.34
N ASN A 99 0.76 14.85 0.57
CA ASN A 99 0.54 14.21 1.88
C ASN A 99 -0.05 12.79 1.77
N VAL A 100 0.65 11.93 1.02
CA VAL A 100 0.28 10.52 0.88
C VAL A 100 1.14 9.69 1.81
N ILE A 101 0.50 8.95 2.72
CA ILE A 101 1.14 7.97 3.58
C ILE A 101 0.91 6.58 3.00
N TYR A 102 1.99 5.88 2.69
CA TYR A 102 1.95 4.49 2.25
C TYR A 102 1.83 3.53 3.44
N ILE A 103 0.89 2.59 3.38
CA ILE A 103 0.74 1.54 4.39
C ILE A 103 1.05 0.19 3.73
N GLY A 104 2.21 -0.35 4.09
CA GLY A 104 2.74 -1.61 3.55
C GLY A 104 2.58 -2.79 4.51
N TYR A 105 2.56 -4.01 3.98
CA TYR A 105 2.70 -5.21 4.82
C TYR A 105 4.17 -5.48 5.16
N LYS A 106 4.43 -6.38 6.11
CA LYS A 106 5.79 -6.71 6.61
C LYS A 106 6.82 -7.05 5.53
N GLY A 107 6.41 -7.59 4.37
CA GLY A 107 7.34 -7.95 3.30
C GLY A 107 7.89 -6.75 2.53
N PHE A 108 7.31 -5.55 2.72
CA PHE A 108 7.89 -4.29 2.29
C PHE A 108 9.05 -3.83 3.17
N TYR A 109 9.20 -4.39 4.39
CA TYR A 109 10.31 -4.10 5.28
C TYR A 109 11.60 -4.81 4.82
N ARG A 110 12.06 -4.46 3.62
CA ARG A 110 13.36 -4.86 3.06
C ARG A 110 14.18 -3.59 2.89
N LYS A 111 15.49 -3.65 3.19
CA LYS A 111 16.40 -2.49 3.13
C LYS A 111 16.32 -1.75 1.78
N ASP A 112 16.25 -2.48 0.68
CA ASP A 112 16.18 -1.88 -0.66
C ASP A 112 14.88 -1.10 -0.87
N ASN A 113 13.74 -1.61 -0.40
CA ASN A 113 12.45 -0.94 -0.50
C ASN A 113 12.43 0.32 0.37
N LEU A 114 12.91 0.23 1.62
CA LEU A 114 13.02 1.37 2.53
C LEU A 114 13.91 2.46 1.93
N LYS A 115 15.08 2.08 1.41
CA LYS A 115 15.98 3.01 0.74
C LYS A 115 15.30 3.74 -0.43
N ILE A 116 14.57 3.02 -1.29
CA ILE A 116 13.86 3.67 -2.41
C ILE A 116 12.77 4.60 -1.88
N MET A 117 12.01 4.19 -0.86
CA MET A 117 10.98 5.05 -0.26
C MET A 117 11.58 6.33 0.34
N ASP A 118 12.73 6.22 1.02
CA ASP A 118 13.46 7.36 1.58
C ASP A 118 14.04 8.28 0.49
N ASP A 119 14.71 7.70 -0.52
CA ASP A 119 15.27 8.44 -1.67
C ASP A 119 14.18 9.23 -2.41
N GLU A 120 12.99 8.62 -2.54
CA GLU A 120 11.82 9.21 -3.19
C GLU A 120 10.98 10.10 -2.25
N LYS A 121 11.42 10.27 -1.00
CA LYS A 121 10.76 11.09 0.04
C LYS A 121 9.30 10.70 0.28
N LEU A 122 8.98 9.42 0.16
CA LEU A 122 7.66 8.88 0.44
C LEU A 122 7.46 8.74 1.94
N GLN A 123 6.29 9.16 2.44
CA GLN A 123 5.90 8.87 3.83
C GLN A 123 5.31 7.46 3.89
N TYR A 124 5.69 6.67 4.90
CA TYR A 124 5.20 5.30 5.01
C TYR A 124 5.05 4.81 6.45
N ILE A 125 4.18 3.82 6.63
CA ILE A 125 3.97 3.03 7.84
C ILE A 125 4.09 1.56 7.43
N ILE A 126 5.11 0.89 7.96
CA ILE A 126 5.37 -0.53 7.67
C ILE A 126 5.64 -1.24 8.99
N PRO A 127 5.00 -2.39 9.26
CA PRO A 127 5.26 -3.14 10.48
C PRO A 127 6.66 -3.78 10.45
N LEU A 128 7.36 -3.71 11.58
CA LEU A 128 8.63 -4.39 11.81
C LEU A 128 8.45 -5.91 11.95
N TYR A 129 9.52 -6.65 11.67
CA TYR A 129 9.58 -8.07 12.05
C TYR A 129 9.70 -8.19 13.57
N ARG A 130 9.11 -9.24 14.17
CA ARG A 130 9.15 -9.43 15.64
C ARG A 130 10.56 -9.62 16.20
N ASN A 131 11.49 -10.12 15.40
CA ASN A 131 12.88 -10.31 15.76
C ASN A 131 13.76 -9.14 15.33
N ASP A 132 13.16 -8.01 14.93
CA ASP A 132 13.92 -6.82 14.55
C ASP A 132 14.59 -6.22 15.78
N SER A 133 15.89 -5.87 15.64
CA SER A 133 16.69 -5.31 16.73
C SER A 133 16.24 -3.92 17.17
N LEU A 134 15.40 -3.24 16.38
CA LEU A 134 14.80 -1.96 16.77
C LEU A 134 13.73 -2.10 17.86
N ILE A 135 13.26 -3.32 18.13
CA ILE A 135 12.24 -3.57 19.15
C ILE A 135 12.91 -3.88 20.49
N ASP A 136 12.69 -3.02 21.48
CA ASP A 136 13.09 -3.29 22.86
C ASP A 136 12.00 -4.09 23.59
N PHE A 137 12.31 -5.37 23.87
CA PHE A 137 11.42 -6.26 24.61
C PHE A 137 11.65 -6.25 26.12
N ASN A 138 12.69 -5.56 26.63
CA ASN A 138 13.00 -5.53 28.06
C ASN A 138 11.82 -5.10 28.95
N PRO A 139 10.99 -4.09 28.56
CA PRO A 139 9.83 -3.72 29.35
C PRO A 139 8.79 -4.84 29.52
N LEU A 140 8.65 -5.74 28.54
CA LEU A 140 7.70 -6.85 28.59
C LEU A 140 8.14 -7.99 29.51
N MET A 141 9.43 -8.06 29.83
CA MET A 141 10.00 -9.11 30.68
C MET A 141 9.78 -8.85 32.17
N GLN A 142 9.28 -7.66 32.54
CA GLN A 142 9.02 -7.29 33.94
C GLN A 142 7.69 -7.90 34.41
N GLY A 143 7.66 -8.51 35.60
CA GLY A 143 6.46 -9.18 36.13
C GLY A 143 5.23 -8.26 36.28
N ASN A 144 5.45 -6.95 36.35
CA ASN A 144 4.44 -5.91 36.47
C ASN A 144 4.28 -5.05 35.20
N PHE A 145 4.75 -5.50 34.03
CA PHE A 145 4.76 -4.68 32.80
C PHE A 145 3.41 -4.00 32.52
N LYS A 146 2.28 -4.68 32.79
CA LYS A 146 0.91 -4.13 32.59
C LYS A 146 0.61 -2.87 33.41
N LYS A 147 1.40 -2.49 34.41
CA LYS A 147 1.20 -1.26 35.18
C LYS A 147 1.74 -0.02 34.47
N ASP A 148 2.86 -0.18 33.76
CA ASP A 148 3.68 0.94 33.30
C ASP A 148 3.70 1.09 31.77
N ILE A 149 3.13 0.13 31.03
CA ILE A 149 2.99 0.22 29.56
C ILE A 149 1.55 0.11 29.09
N SER A 150 1.24 0.80 27.99
CA SER A 150 -0.03 0.66 27.28
C SER A 150 -0.11 -0.70 26.58
N TYR A 151 -1.20 -1.42 26.78
CA TYR A 151 -1.45 -2.71 26.14
C TYR A 151 -2.91 -2.79 25.66
N PHE A 152 -3.14 -3.59 24.62
CA PHE A 152 -4.48 -3.93 24.18
C PHE A 152 -4.89 -5.27 24.81
N LEU A 153 -6.06 -5.30 25.45
CA LEU A 153 -6.67 -6.55 25.89
C LEU A 153 -7.24 -7.27 24.67
N TYR A 154 -6.77 -8.49 24.41
CA TYR A 154 -7.33 -9.34 23.37
C TYR A 154 -8.17 -10.43 24.03
N GLN A 155 -9.48 -10.46 23.73
CA GLN A 155 -10.42 -11.43 24.32
C GLN A 155 -10.45 -11.42 25.86
N LYS A 156 -10.34 -10.24 26.49
CA LYS A 156 -10.28 -10.08 27.97
C LYS A 156 -9.10 -10.85 28.62
N ARG A 157 -8.01 -11.08 27.88
CA ARG A 157 -6.74 -11.65 28.36
C ARG A 157 -5.59 -10.70 28.08
#